data_AF-A0A2G9PUP0-F1
#
_entry.id   AF-A0A2G9PUP0-F1
#
_cell.length_a   1.000
_cell.length_b   1.000
_cell.length_c   1.000
_cell.angle_alpha   90.00
_cell.angle_beta   90.00
_cell.angle_gamma   90.00
#
_symmetry.space_group_name_H-M   'P 1'
#
loop_
_entity.id
_entity.type
_entity.pdbx_description
1 polymer ?
#
loop_
_entity_poly.entity_id
_entity_poly.type
_entity_poly.pdbx_seq_one_letter_code
_entity_poly.pdbx_strand_id
1 'polypeptide(L)'
;MRIYIVGEEGEDHNYIIGAHRTYDGALKAWNEVRKDLLDRARHSDSGGTSRQLQKDMIKNLSCEDPKKIDNFPHAIPYIQEYELVD
;
A
#
# COMPACT_ATOMS: atom_id res chain seq x y z
N MET A 1 -3.05 8.11 23.27
CA MET A 1 -2.91 6.68 22.87
C MET A 1 -2.37 6.59 21.45
N ARG A 2 -1.39 5.71 21.15
CA ARG A 2 -0.91 5.56 19.76
C ARG A 2 -1.77 4.58 18.96
N ILE A 3 -2.04 4.92 17.72
CA ILE A 3 -2.67 4.04 16.72
C ILE A 3 -1.90 4.10 15.40
N TYR A 4 -2.05 3.04 14.62
CA TYR A 4 -1.43 2.89 13.30
C TYR A 4 -2.55 2.70 12.28
N ILE A 5 -2.68 3.64 11.35
CA ILE A 5 -3.63 3.57 10.25
C ILE A 5 -2.95 2.88 9.07
N VAL A 6 -3.62 1.87 8.51
CA VAL A 6 -3.18 1.16 7.30
C VAL A 6 -4.14 1.50 6.18
N GLY A 7 -3.60 1.75 5.01
CA GLY A 7 -4.39 2.10 3.85
C GLY A 7 -3.64 1.97 2.53
N GLU A 8 -4.28 2.49 1.50
CA GLU A 8 -3.80 2.59 0.12
C GLU A 8 -3.86 4.07 -0.29
N GLU A 9 -2.74 4.65 -0.70
CA GLU A 9 -2.71 5.94 -1.39
C GLU A 9 -3.14 5.68 -2.84
N GLY A 10 -4.20 6.34 -3.31
CA GLY A 10 -4.66 6.30 -4.70
C GLY A 10 -4.40 7.64 -5.40
N GLU A 11 -4.59 7.68 -6.72
CA GLU A 11 -4.39 8.92 -7.51
C GLU A 11 -5.30 10.07 -7.05
N ASP A 12 -6.56 9.77 -6.74
CA ASP A 12 -7.57 10.79 -6.38
C ASP A 12 -7.82 10.91 -4.88
N HIS A 13 -7.66 9.80 -4.14
CA HIS A 13 -7.93 9.75 -2.70
C HIS A 13 -7.25 8.56 -2.03
N ASN A 14 -7.00 8.71 -0.73
CA ASN A 14 -6.47 7.65 0.12
C ASN A 14 -7.62 6.81 0.70
N TYR A 15 -7.45 5.50 0.69
CA TYR A 15 -8.37 4.54 1.31
C TYR A 15 -7.83 4.07 2.65
N ILE A 16 -8.61 4.27 3.71
CA ILE A 16 -8.31 3.70 5.03
C ILE A 16 -8.87 2.28 5.10
N ILE A 17 -8.01 1.32 5.38
CA ILE A 17 -8.36 -0.10 5.46
C ILE A 17 -8.53 -0.54 6.91
N GLY A 18 -7.72 -0.01 7.83
CA GLY A 18 -7.82 -0.37 9.24
C GLY A 18 -7.04 0.54 10.18
N ALA A 19 -7.44 0.51 11.45
CA ALA A 19 -6.73 1.14 12.55
C ALA A 19 -6.26 0.06 13.53
N HIS A 20 -4.98 0.07 13.87
CA HIS A 20 -4.34 -0.94 14.69
C HIS A 20 -3.69 -0.31 15.91
N ARG A 21 -3.73 -0.99 17.06
CA ARG A 21 -3.08 -0.52 18.30
C ARG A 21 -1.58 -0.84 18.35
N THR A 22 -1.10 -1.74 17.51
CA THR A 22 0.31 -2.17 17.48
C THR A 22 0.86 -2.07 16.06
N TYR A 23 2.15 -1.73 15.96
CA TYR A 23 2.84 -1.68 14.68
C TYR A 23 2.89 -3.06 14.01
N ASP A 24 3.11 -4.14 14.76
CA ASP A 24 3.11 -5.50 14.21
C ASP A 24 1.77 -5.90 13.60
N GLY A 25 0.66 -5.46 14.21
CA GLY A 25 -0.68 -5.66 13.67
C GLY A 25 -0.88 -4.87 12.37
N ALA A 26 -0.44 -3.62 12.36
CA ALA A 26 -0.47 -2.77 11.17
C ALA A 26 0.41 -3.33 10.04
N LEU A 27 1.60 -3.85 10.36
CA LEU A 27 2.53 -4.42 9.38
C LEU A 27 1.95 -5.66 8.70
N LYS A 28 1.25 -6.51 9.46
CA LYS A 28 0.53 -7.66 8.89
C LYS A 28 -0.57 -7.20 7.92
N ALA A 29 -1.39 -6.23 8.33
CA ALA A 29 -2.45 -5.69 7.48
C ALA A 29 -1.87 -5.03 6.23
N TRP A 30 -0.85 -4.19 6.37
CA TRP A 30 -0.13 -3.55 5.27
C TRP A 30 0.40 -4.57 4.25
N ASN A 31 0.95 -5.69 4.73
CA ASN A 31 1.44 -6.74 3.84
C ASN A 31 0.33 -7.41 3.04
N GLU A 32 -0.87 -7.56 3.61
CA GLU A 32 -2.04 -8.06 2.87
C GLU A 32 -2.51 -7.06 1.82
N VAL A 33 -2.54 -5.76 2.14
CA VAL A 33 -2.85 -4.70 1.16
C VAL A 33 -1.84 -4.70 0.02
N ARG A 34 -0.54 -4.78 0.33
CA ARG A 34 0.53 -4.87 -0.66
C ARG A 34 0.36 -6.06 -1.59
N LYS A 35 0.03 -7.23 -1.06
CA LYS A 35 -0.21 -8.45 -1.86
C LYS A 35 -1.41 -8.30 -2.78
N ASP A 36 -2.49 -7.69 -2.29
CA ASP A 36 -3.68 -7.42 -3.10
C ASP A 36 -3.35 -6.45 -4.25
N LEU A 37 -2.66 -5.35 -3.97
CA LEU A 37 -2.16 -4.43 -5.01
C LEU A 37 -1.24 -5.12 -6.02
N LEU A 38 -0.35 -5.99 -5.56
CA LEU A 38 0.54 -6.77 -6.41
C LEU A 38 -0.25 -7.73 -7.32
N ASP A 39 -1.31 -8.34 -6.79
CA ASP A 39 -2.19 -9.21 -7.56
C ASP A 39 -2.98 -8.43 -8.62
N ARG A 40 -3.54 -7.27 -8.25
CA ARG A 40 -4.18 -6.33 -9.19
C ARG A 40 -3.20 -5.90 -10.30
N ALA A 41 -1.95 -5.60 -9.97
CA ALA A 41 -0.94 -5.20 -10.93
C ALA A 41 -0.56 -6.33 -11.92
N ARG A 42 -0.58 -7.59 -11.46
CA ARG A 42 -0.33 -8.77 -12.31
C ARG A 42 -1.48 -9.09 -13.25
N HIS A 43 -2.71 -8.81 -12.82
CA HIS A 43 -3.93 -9.10 -13.57
C HIS A 43 -4.51 -7.88 -14.30
N SER A 44 -3.89 -6.70 -14.19
CA SER A 44 -4.31 -5.53 -14.94
C SER A 44 -4.12 -5.79 -16.43
N ASP A 45 -5.24 -5.79 -17.16
CA ASP A 45 -5.24 -6.04 -18.59
C ASP A 45 -4.52 -4.88 -19.28
N SER A 46 -3.52 -5.18 -20.11
CA SER A 46 -2.59 -4.21 -20.72
C SER A 46 -3.23 -3.22 -21.72
N GLY A 47 -4.55 -3.10 -21.73
CA GLY A 47 -5.32 -2.29 -22.68
C GLY A 47 -5.08 -0.77 -22.60
N GLY A 48 -4.44 -0.27 -21.54
CA GLY A 48 -4.03 1.13 -21.40
C GLY A 48 -2.65 1.35 -20.77
N THR A 49 -2.11 0.36 -20.04
CA THR A 49 -0.84 0.49 -19.32
C THR A 49 0.29 -0.15 -20.13
N SER A 50 1.36 0.60 -20.39
CA SER A 50 2.58 0.05 -21.01
C SER A 50 3.06 -1.16 -20.24
N ARG A 51 3.48 -2.23 -20.95
CA ARG A 51 4.09 -3.43 -20.35
C ARG A 51 5.27 -3.08 -19.42
N GLN A 52 5.97 -1.97 -19.68
CA GLN A 52 7.05 -1.52 -18.81
C GLN A 52 6.51 -0.98 -17.48
N LEU A 53 5.46 -0.14 -17.50
CA LEU A 53 4.82 0.38 -16.29
C LEU A 53 4.28 -0.76 -15.42
N GLN A 54 3.67 -1.79 -16.02
CA GLN A 54 3.20 -2.96 -15.27
C GLN A 54 4.36 -3.70 -14.56
N LYS A 55 5.51 -3.87 -15.24
CA LYS A 55 6.70 -4.48 -14.64
C LYS A 55 7.24 -3.65 -13.48
N ASP A 56 7.26 -2.33 -13.64
CA ASP A 56 7.73 -1.41 -12.61
C ASP A 56 6.81 -1.45 -11.39
N MET A 57 5.48 -1.45 -11.58
CA MET A 57 4.50 -1.65 -10.50
C MET A 57 4.72 -2.94 -9.73
N ILE A 58 4.87 -4.07 -10.45
CA ILE A 58 5.11 -5.38 -9.83
C ILE A 58 6.42 -5.39 -9.03
N LYS A 59 7.47 -4.78 -9.57
CA LYS A 59 8.78 -4.69 -8.93
C LYS A 59 8.69 -3.87 -7.64
N ASN A 60 8.04 -2.71 -7.71
CA ASN A 60 7.87 -1.79 -6.59
C ASN A 60 7.04 -2.43 -5.46
N LEU A 61 5.90 -3.04 -5.80
CA LEU A 61 5.02 -3.73 -4.84
C LEU A 61 5.62 -5.03 -4.28
N SER A 62 6.72 -5.53 -4.86
CA SER A 62 7.48 -6.64 -4.28
C SER A 62 8.38 -6.22 -3.11
N CYS A 63 8.52 -4.92 -2.83
CA CYS A 63 9.22 -4.41 -1.65
C CYS A 63 8.43 -4.75 -0.37
N GLU A 64 9.04 -5.45 0.57
CA GLU A 64 8.41 -5.85 1.85
C GLU A 64 8.71 -4.88 3.00
N ASP A 65 9.33 -3.74 2.70
CA ASP A 65 9.66 -2.69 3.67
C ASP A 65 8.75 -1.46 3.44
N PRO A 66 7.79 -1.18 4.36
CA PRO A 66 6.88 -0.04 4.23
C PRO A 66 7.58 1.31 4.13
N LYS A 67 8.84 1.43 4.56
CA LYS A 67 9.60 2.69 4.51
C LYS A 67 10.35 2.90 3.20
N LYS A 68 10.39 1.88 2.34
CA LYS A 68 11.15 1.91 1.07
C LYS A 68 10.29 1.63 -0.15
N ILE A 69 9.04 1.23 0.06
CA ILE A 69 8.10 1.06 -1.04
C ILE A 69 7.83 2.41 -1.69
N ASP A 70 7.90 2.44 -3.01
CA ASP A 70 7.54 3.60 -3.82
C ASP A 70 6.91 3.07 -5.10
N ASN A 71 5.63 3.33 -5.27
CA ASN A 71 4.85 2.90 -6.42
C ASN A 71 4.21 4.09 -7.16
N PHE A 72 4.67 5.32 -6.92
CA PHE A 72 4.09 6.52 -7.53
C PHE A 72 4.19 6.47 -9.07
N PRO A 73 3.17 6.92 -9.83
CA PRO A 73 1.91 7.53 -9.38
C PRO A 73 0.81 6.53 -9.03
N HIS A 74 1.09 5.24 -9.07
CA HIS A 74 0.12 4.19 -8.82
C HIS A 74 -0.11 3.96 -7.33
N ALA A 75 -1.08 3.09 -7.02
CA ALA A 75 -1.49 2.82 -5.65
C ALA A 75 -0.33 2.34 -4.76
N ILE A 76 -0.16 2.94 -3.57
CA ILE A 76 0.91 2.63 -2.61
C ILE A 76 0.28 2.22 -1.27
N PRO A 77 0.61 1.05 -0.70
CA PRO A 77 0.15 0.71 0.65
C PRO A 77 0.95 1.51 1.69
N TYR A 78 0.28 2.08 2.69
CA TYR A 78 0.93 2.90 3.72
C TYR A 78 0.61 2.44 5.15
N ILE A 79 1.49 2.83 6.08
CA ILE A 79 1.25 2.80 7.52
C ILE A 79 1.51 4.21 8.06
N GLN A 80 0.53 4.79 8.75
CA GLN A 80 0.66 6.10 9.37
C GLN A 80 0.43 6.01 10.88
N GLU A 81 1.39 6.54 11.65
CA GLU A 81 1.31 6.60 13.12
C GLU A 81 0.58 7.88 13.54
N TYR A 82 -0.37 7.73 14.47
CA TYR A 82 -1.09 8.84 15.09
C TYR A 82 -1.05 8.73 16.60
N GLU A 83 -0.92 9.87 17.26
CA GLU A 83 -1.13 9.99 18.70
C GLU A 83 -2.51 10.61 18.95
N LEU A 84 -3.39 9.82 19.56
CA LEU A 84 -4.69 10.28 20.01
C LEU A 84 -4.49 11.10 21.29
N VAL A 85 -4.95 12.34 21.22
CA VAL A 85 -5.06 13.27 22.34
C VAL A 85 -6.47 13.15 22.92
N ASP A 86 -6.57 13.13 24.25
CA ASP A 86 -7.84 13.08 24.98
C ASP A 86 -8.60 14.42 24.90
#